data_AF-A0A2P2FFA2-F1
#
_entry.id   AF-A0A2P2FFA2-F1
#
_cell.length_a   1.000
_cell.length_b   1.000
_cell.length_c   1.000
_cell.angle_alpha   90.00
_cell.angle_beta   90.00
_cell.angle_gamma   90.00
#
_symmetry.space_group_name_H-M   'P 1'
#
loop_
_entity.id
_entity.type
_entity.pdbx_description
1 polymer ?
#
loop_
_entity_poly.entity_id
_entity_poly.type
_entity_poly.pdbx_seq_one_letter_code
_entity_poly.pdbx_strand_id
1 'polypeptide(L)'
;MLWRVSLGSTVTFTEFVAARTTVLELYDHTTWNPWIREEREHELHAAGLIHDQWERAEPDHHSETEAESRAWFARRRIDWQNKRKLEEQQRQARIPLCNAQRHHASLELLEDEASLRSATAHLAALRDGTWAPLMDPRKRVDEIADYEASIRDWQARVDQLREQVGDPETVIDKNGRLPSHRRTLGLAEFTSWRIREVRQLRALTAQLRSTLDAEPGHAERSQLRGQLASKELARQQLEAIPKLDAPAMCSQCPKPLSWHDNPYQLILPKGPCHTWPRYAQGRQQARELFFELTKKPAEPPAPRPKPLAVISSGLPLSQVMAHLAELQAQHPDAIVRRGYANKWELWPPDATP
;
A
#
# COMPACT_ATOMS: atom_id res chain seq x y z
N MET A 1 41.37 -11.63 5.30
CA MET A 1 41.25 -12.25 6.63
C MET A 1 41.83 -13.65 6.54
N LEU A 2 42.76 -13.99 7.42
CA LEU A 2 43.32 -15.35 7.50
C LEU A 2 42.45 -16.17 8.46
N TRP A 3 42.11 -17.39 8.05
CA TRP A 3 41.31 -18.33 8.83
C TRP A 3 42.07 -19.66 8.90
N ARG A 4 42.00 -20.32 10.06
CA ARG A 4 42.50 -21.69 10.23
C ARG A 4 41.38 -22.56 10.77
N VAL A 5 41.44 -23.81 10.39
CA VAL A 5 40.50 -24.81 10.86
C VAL A 5 40.85 -25.21 12.29
N SER A 6 39.84 -25.36 13.15
CA SER A 6 40.02 -25.84 14.52
C SER A 6 40.40 -27.32 14.54
N LEU A 7 41.12 -27.74 15.58
CA LEU A 7 41.55 -29.14 15.73
C LEU A 7 40.33 -30.08 15.78
N GLY A 8 40.33 -31.12 14.95
CA GLY A 8 39.24 -32.10 14.90
C GLY A 8 38.02 -31.68 14.06
N SER A 9 38.12 -30.58 13.30
CA SER A 9 37.08 -30.17 12.36
C SER A 9 36.84 -31.22 11.27
N THR A 10 35.58 -31.32 10.85
CA THR A 10 35.12 -32.17 9.75
C THR A 10 34.72 -31.37 8.51
N VAL A 11 34.81 -30.03 8.56
CA VAL A 11 34.34 -29.13 7.49
C VAL A 11 35.48 -28.58 6.66
N THR A 12 35.23 -28.43 5.36
CA THR A 12 36.16 -27.89 4.37
C THR A 12 36.12 -26.36 4.35
N PHE A 13 37.17 -25.75 3.78
CA PHE A 13 37.20 -24.29 3.58
C PHE A 13 36.07 -23.79 2.69
N THR A 14 35.68 -24.57 1.68
CA THR A 14 34.57 -24.25 0.78
C THR A 14 33.24 -24.19 1.55
N GLU A 15 32.99 -25.14 2.44
CA GLU A 15 31.80 -25.13 3.31
C GLU A 15 31.78 -23.94 4.26
N PHE A 16 32.95 -23.57 4.81
CA PHE A 16 33.08 -22.37 5.63
C PHE A 16 32.76 -21.08 4.87
N VAL A 17 33.30 -20.93 3.66
CA VAL A 17 33.01 -19.76 2.81
C VAL A 17 31.52 -19.72 2.44
N ALA A 18 30.91 -20.86 2.13
CA ALA A 18 29.48 -20.95 1.85
C ALA A 18 28.65 -20.55 3.08
N ALA A 19 28.95 -21.11 4.26
CA ALA A 19 28.28 -20.77 5.52
C ALA A 19 28.37 -19.27 5.85
N ARG A 20 29.55 -18.67 5.69
CA ARG A 20 29.74 -17.23 5.91
C ARG A 20 28.93 -16.40 4.92
N THR A 21 28.88 -16.79 3.65
CA THR A 21 28.03 -16.14 2.64
C THR A 21 26.56 -16.21 3.02
N THR A 22 26.06 -17.39 3.40
CA THR A 22 24.68 -17.58 3.87
C THR A 22 24.34 -16.66 5.05
N VAL A 23 25.24 -16.56 6.03
CA VAL A 23 25.05 -15.66 7.19
C VAL A 23 24.97 -14.20 6.74
N LEU A 24 25.89 -13.74 5.89
CA LEU A 24 25.90 -12.35 5.41
C LEU A 24 24.65 -12.02 4.58
N GLU A 25 24.23 -12.91 3.68
CA GLU A 25 23.01 -12.77 2.88
C GLU A 25 21.77 -12.68 3.78
N LEU A 26 21.65 -13.58 4.76
CA LEU A 26 20.54 -13.59 5.70
C LEU A 26 20.53 -12.32 6.57
N TYR A 27 21.69 -11.84 7.01
CA TYR A 27 21.76 -10.57 7.72
C TYR A 27 21.32 -9.39 6.85
N ASP A 28 21.74 -9.30 5.59
CA ASP A 28 21.28 -8.23 4.71
C ASP A 28 19.76 -8.30 4.48
N HIS A 29 19.23 -9.50 4.22
CA HIS A 29 17.80 -9.71 4.00
C HIS A 29 16.95 -9.40 5.23
N THR A 30 17.41 -9.77 6.44
CA THR A 30 16.63 -9.59 7.68
C THR A 30 16.46 -8.14 8.10
N THR A 31 17.33 -7.24 7.63
CA THR A 31 17.14 -5.79 7.85
C THR A 31 15.85 -5.27 7.21
N TRP A 32 15.46 -5.82 6.07
CA TRP A 32 14.24 -5.44 5.34
C TRP A 32 13.07 -6.40 5.58
N ASN A 33 13.36 -7.70 5.70
CA ASN A 33 12.41 -8.80 5.82
C ASN A 33 12.74 -9.63 7.08
N PRO A 34 12.41 -9.15 8.28
CA PRO A 34 12.84 -9.77 9.53
C PRO A 34 12.32 -11.21 9.72
N TRP A 35 11.19 -11.56 9.10
CA TRP A 35 10.64 -12.93 9.11
C TRP A 35 11.52 -13.96 8.40
N ILE A 36 12.42 -13.54 7.49
CA ILE A 36 13.38 -14.46 6.85
C ILE A 36 14.28 -15.12 7.89
N ARG A 37 14.56 -14.45 9.02
CA ARG A 37 15.32 -15.03 10.12
C ARG A 37 14.62 -16.24 10.72
N GLU A 38 13.31 -16.15 10.90
CA GLU A 38 12.47 -17.22 11.46
C GLU A 38 12.32 -18.36 10.44
N GLU A 39 12.10 -18.02 9.16
CA GLU A 39 11.93 -19.00 8.07
C GLU A 39 13.22 -19.80 7.79
N ARG A 40 14.38 -19.17 7.90
CA ARG A 40 15.70 -19.73 7.60
C ARG A 40 16.57 -19.93 8.85
N GLU A 41 15.94 -20.09 10.02
CA GLU A 41 16.64 -20.30 11.30
C GLU A 41 17.54 -21.54 11.27
N HIS A 42 17.07 -22.62 10.67
CA HIS A 42 17.83 -23.87 10.52
C HIS A 42 19.11 -23.68 9.69
N GLU A 43 19.08 -22.83 8.65
CA GLU A 43 20.26 -22.50 7.84
C GLU A 43 21.25 -21.65 8.62
N LEU A 44 20.78 -20.66 9.41
CA LEU A 44 21.62 -19.88 10.31
C LEU A 44 22.30 -20.76 11.35
N HIS A 45 21.55 -21.69 11.94
CA HIS A 45 22.08 -22.64 12.91
C HIS A 45 23.14 -23.54 12.28
N ALA A 46 22.86 -24.13 11.12
CA ALA A 46 23.83 -24.97 10.41
C ALA A 46 25.10 -24.20 10.02
N ALA A 47 24.96 -22.96 9.52
CA ALA A 47 26.08 -22.11 9.21
C ALA A 47 26.89 -21.73 10.46
N GLY A 48 26.23 -21.53 11.61
CA GLY A 48 26.87 -21.32 12.91
C GLY A 48 27.74 -22.50 13.33
N LEU A 49 27.22 -23.73 13.23
CA LEU A 49 27.98 -24.95 13.55
C LEU A 49 29.23 -25.13 12.66
N ILE A 50 29.16 -24.71 11.39
CA ILE A 50 30.32 -24.69 10.50
C ILE A 50 31.30 -23.60 10.95
N HIS A 51 30.81 -22.39 11.24
CA HIS A 51 31.64 -21.27 11.66
C HIS A 51 32.38 -21.54 12.98
N ASP A 52 31.78 -22.27 13.93
CA ASP A 52 32.39 -22.65 15.21
C ASP A 52 33.59 -23.61 15.05
N GLN A 53 33.74 -24.24 13.88
CA GLN A 53 34.91 -25.08 13.56
C GLN A 53 36.07 -24.31 12.93
N TRP A 54 35.95 -22.98 12.80
CA TRP A 54 36.97 -22.12 12.22
C TRP A 54 37.30 -20.98 13.16
N GLU A 55 38.58 -20.66 13.24
CA GLU A 55 39.09 -19.54 14.03
C GLU A 55 39.93 -18.61 13.16
N ARG A 56 39.96 -17.33 13.52
CA ARG A 56 40.79 -16.34 12.83
C ARG A 56 42.27 -16.62 13.12
N ALA A 57 43.07 -16.67 12.07
CA ALA A 57 44.48 -17.05 12.10
C ALA A 57 45.44 -15.87 11.89
N GLU A 58 44.93 -14.64 11.98
CA GLU A 58 45.74 -13.44 11.84
C GLU A 58 46.71 -13.34 13.03
N PRO A 59 48.01 -13.04 12.81
CA PRO A 59 49.03 -13.07 13.86
C PRO A 59 48.71 -12.22 15.10
N ASP A 60 48.00 -11.11 14.92
CA ASP A 60 47.65 -10.16 15.98
C ASP A 60 46.19 -10.27 16.43
N HIS A 61 45.45 -11.28 15.95
CA HIS A 61 44.05 -11.45 16.32
C HIS A 61 43.91 -12.05 17.72
N HIS A 62 43.22 -11.31 18.59
CA HIS A 62 42.70 -11.79 19.85
C HIS A 62 41.18 -11.58 19.87
N SER A 63 40.47 -12.46 20.56
CA SER A 63 39.06 -12.24 20.84
C SER A 63 38.93 -11.00 21.72
N GLU A 64 38.06 -10.07 21.34
CA GLU A 64 37.74 -8.92 22.19
C GLU A 64 37.19 -9.43 23.53
N THR A 65 37.72 -8.89 24.61
CA THR A 65 37.19 -9.12 25.96
C THR A 65 35.85 -8.42 26.11
N GLU A 66 35.01 -8.88 27.05
CA GLU A 66 33.74 -8.21 27.36
C GLU A 66 33.95 -6.74 27.75
N ALA A 67 35.05 -6.43 28.45
CA ALA A 67 35.42 -5.06 28.80
C ALA A 67 35.70 -4.20 27.56
N GLU A 68 36.44 -4.72 26.57
CA GLU A 68 36.74 -4.04 25.31
C GLU A 68 35.48 -3.83 24.47
N SER A 69 34.65 -4.85 24.33
CA SER A 69 33.35 -4.75 23.66
C SER A 69 32.46 -3.69 24.32
N ARG A 70 32.35 -3.67 25.65
CA ARG A 70 31.60 -2.63 26.38
C ARG A 70 32.17 -1.24 26.16
N ALA A 71 33.50 -1.09 26.21
CA ALA A 71 34.16 0.19 25.93
C ALA A 71 33.93 0.66 24.48
N TRP A 72 33.94 -0.26 23.51
CA TRP A 72 33.63 0.02 22.13
C TRP A 72 32.18 0.49 21.94
N PHE A 73 31.20 -0.21 22.54
CA PHE A 73 29.80 0.22 22.52
C PHE A 73 29.60 1.60 23.20
N ALA A 74 30.32 1.87 24.29
CA ALA A 74 30.27 3.15 24.97
C ALA A 74 30.79 4.30 24.08
N ARG A 75 31.94 4.10 23.41
CA ARG A 75 32.48 5.06 22.43
C ARG A 75 31.49 5.30 21.30
N ARG A 76 30.97 4.23 20.69
CA ARG A 76 30.00 4.32 19.59
C ARG A 76 28.72 5.05 19.99
N ARG A 77 28.28 4.90 21.25
CA ARG A 77 27.13 5.63 21.80
C ARG A 77 27.43 7.13 21.91
N ILE A 78 28.61 7.51 22.40
CA ILE A 78 29.05 8.91 22.48
C ILE A 78 29.11 9.51 21.08
N ASP A 79 29.71 8.83 20.11
CA ASP A 79 29.81 9.29 18.72
C ASP A 79 28.43 9.52 18.11
N TRP A 80 27.50 8.59 18.33
CA TRP A 80 26.12 8.72 17.88
C TRP A 80 25.40 9.89 18.54
N GLN A 81 25.57 10.10 19.84
CA GLN A 81 24.99 11.24 20.56
C GLN A 81 25.55 12.56 20.04
N ASN A 82 26.86 12.64 19.81
CA ASN A 82 27.52 13.82 19.25
C ASN A 82 27.02 14.14 17.84
N LYS A 83 26.92 13.11 16.98
CA LYS A 83 26.36 13.25 15.64
C LYS A 83 24.92 13.77 15.68
N ARG A 84 24.06 13.19 16.53
CA ARG A 84 22.68 13.65 16.69
C ARG A 84 22.59 15.09 17.22
N LYS A 85 23.45 15.47 18.15
CA LYS A 85 23.51 16.84 18.68
C LYS A 85 23.88 17.83 17.59
N LEU A 86 24.87 17.50 16.75
CA LEU A 86 25.29 18.32 15.62
C LEU A 86 24.16 18.44 14.58
N GLU A 87 23.53 17.33 14.20
CA GLU A 87 22.39 17.32 13.26
C GLU A 87 21.23 18.18 13.76
N GLU A 88 20.91 18.09 15.06
CA GLU A 88 19.87 18.91 15.69
C GLU A 88 20.24 20.39 15.72
N GLN A 89 21.49 20.75 16.04
CA GLN A 89 21.98 22.13 15.97
C GLN A 89 21.86 22.69 14.55
N GLN A 90 22.28 21.93 13.53
CA GLN A 90 22.14 22.32 12.14
C GLN A 90 20.67 22.49 11.74
N ARG A 91 19.78 21.59 12.18
CA ARG A 91 18.34 21.69 11.94
C ARG A 91 17.78 22.98 12.54
N GLN A 92 18.08 23.26 13.81
CA GLN A 92 17.62 24.47 14.50
C GLN A 92 18.10 25.75 13.82
N ALA A 93 19.37 25.78 13.38
CA ALA A 93 19.94 26.91 12.64
C ALA A 93 19.24 27.17 11.29
N ARG A 94 18.65 26.14 10.67
CA ARG A 94 17.91 26.26 9.39
C ARG A 94 16.47 26.73 9.54
N ILE A 95 15.83 26.56 10.70
CA ILE A 95 14.44 26.99 10.93
C ILE A 95 14.22 28.46 10.53
N PRO A 96 15.02 29.45 11.00
CA PRO A 96 14.82 30.84 10.63
C PRO A 96 15.09 31.13 9.14
N LEU A 97 15.76 30.22 8.42
CA LEU A 97 16.04 30.34 6.98
C LEU A 97 14.91 29.77 6.11
N CYS A 98 13.87 29.21 6.72
CA CYS A 98 12.74 28.64 5.99
C CYS A 98 11.98 29.73 5.21
N ASN A 99 11.93 29.59 3.89
CA ASN A 99 11.07 30.40 3.02
C ASN A 99 9.79 29.61 2.72
N ALA A 100 8.66 30.04 3.32
CA ALA A 100 7.38 29.35 3.21
C ALA A 100 6.85 29.32 1.76
N GLN A 101 7.02 30.40 0.99
CA GLN A 101 6.57 30.46 -0.40
C GLN A 101 7.39 29.52 -1.28
N ARG A 102 8.71 29.50 -1.11
CA ARG A 102 9.60 28.56 -1.81
C ARG A 102 9.30 27.11 -1.44
N HIS A 103 9.00 26.85 -0.17
CA HIS A 103 8.57 25.53 0.27
C HIS A 103 7.23 25.13 -0.37
N HIS A 104 6.24 26.02 -0.40
CA HIS A 104 4.96 25.76 -1.06
C HIS A 104 5.14 25.47 -2.56
N ALA A 105 5.87 26.32 -3.28
CA ALA A 105 6.20 26.11 -4.69
C ALA A 105 6.93 24.78 -4.93
N SER A 106 7.78 24.34 -4.00
CA SER A 106 8.42 23.01 -4.11
C SER A 106 7.43 21.85 -3.98
N LEU A 107 6.33 22.03 -3.22
CA LEU A 107 5.28 21.01 -3.12
C LEU A 107 4.44 20.96 -4.39
N GLU A 108 4.11 22.12 -4.97
CA GLU A 108 3.45 22.21 -6.27
C GLU A 108 4.32 21.60 -7.37
N LEU A 109 5.63 21.88 -7.37
CA LEU A 109 6.57 21.31 -8.33
C LEU A 109 6.55 19.78 -8.28
N LEU A 110 6.62 19.18 -7.08
CA LEU A 110 6.57 17.73 -6.92
C LEU A 110 5.26 17.12 -7.42
N GLU A 111 4.14 17.81 -7.21
CA GLU A 111 2.81 17.40 -7.69
C GLU A 111 2.73 17.48 -9.22
N ASP A 112 3.18 18.60 -9.81
CA ASP A 112 3.19 18.83 -11.26
C ASP A 112 4.11 17.84 -11.99
N GLU A 113 5.30 17.57 -11.44
CA GLU A 113 6.22 16.58 -12.00
C GLU A 113 5.64 15.16 -11.96
N ALA A 114 4.90 14.82 -10.90
CA ALA A 114 4.24 13.51 -10.81
C ALA A 114 3.07 13.39 -11.79
N SER A 115 2.23 14.43 -11.90
CA SER A 115 1.16 14.49 -12.90
C SER A 115 1.70 14.41 -14.33
N LEU A 116 2.79 15.12 -14.61
CA LEU A 116 3.47 15.09 -15.91
C LEU A 116 3.98 13.69 -16.26
N ARG A 117 4.68 13.02 -15.34
CA ARG A 117 5.15 11.63 -15.54
C ARG A 117 3.98 10.67 -15.80
N SER A 118 2.91 10.79 -15.00
CA SER A 118 1.72 9.95 -15.13
C SER A 118 1.01 10.15 -16.48
N ALA A 119 0.77 11.40 -16.86
CA ALA A 119 0.13 11.76 -18.13
C ALA A 119 0.96 11.29 -19.33
N THR A 120 2.29 11.42 -19.25
CA THR A 120 3.21 10.95 -20.30
C THR A 120 3.16 9.43 -20.46
N ALA A 121 3.18 8.68 -19.36
CA ALA A 121 3.06 7.22 -19.39
C ALA A 121 1.69 6.78 -19.93
N HIS A 122 0.62 7.48 -19.54
CA HIS A 122 -0.73 7.19 -20.02
C HIS A 122 -0.89 7.46 -21.52
N LEU A 123 -0.36 8.58 -22.02
CA LEU A 123 -0.34 8.91 -23.44
C LEU A 123 0.41 7.84 -24.25
N ALA A 124 1.54 7.36 -23.76
CA ALA A 124 2.28 6.27 -24.40
C ALA A 124 1.42 5.00 -24.48
N ALA A 125 0.75 4.63 -23.38
CA ALA A 125 -0.10 3.44 -23.32
C ALA A 125 -1.39 3.55 -24.17
N LEU A 126 -1.91 4.76 -24.37
CA LEU A 126 -3.02 5.01 -25.31
C LEU A 126 -2.57 4.82 -26.76
N ARG A 127 -1.38 5.32 -27.10
CA ARG A 127 -0.82 5.25 -28.46
C ARG A 127 -0.44 3.84 -28.88
N ASP A 128 0.13 3.05 -27.97
CA ASP A 128 0.48 1.64 -28.24
C ASP A 128 -0.71 0.67 -28.09
N GLY A 129 -1.85 1.16 -27.61
CA GLY A 129 -3.08 0.39 -27.43
C GLY A 129 -3.06 -0.58 -26.24
N THR A 130 -2.03 -0.53 -25.39
CA THR A 130 -1.97 -1.32 -24.16
C THR A 130 -3.01 -0.86 -23.14
N TRP A 131 -3.28 0.45 -23.09
CA TRP A 131 -4.36 0.99 -22.28
C TRP A 131 -5.69 0.92 -23.00
N ALA A 132 -6.67 0.27 -22.36
CA ALA A 132 -8.01 0.05 -22.88
C ALA A 132 -8.01 -0.42 -24.36
N PRO A 133 -7.55 -1.64 -24.65
CA PRO A 133 -7.40 -2.13 -26.03
C PRO A 133 -8.69 -2.05 -26.84
N LEU A 134 -9.83 -2.28 -26.18
CA LEU A 134 -11.18 -2.26 -26.75
C LEU A 134 -11.82 -0.86 -26.84
N MET A 135 -11.06 0.21 -26.54
CA MET A 135 -11.56 1.58 -26.66
C MET A 135 -11.88 1.93 -28.12
N ASP A 136 -13.00 2.61 -28.33
CA ASP A 136 -13.41 3.14 -29.63
C ASP A 136 -12.28 4.03 -30.23
N PRO A 137 -11.91 3.86 -31.51
CA PRO A 137 -10.81 4.61 -32.11
C PRO A 137 -11.00 6.13 -32.10
N ARG A 138 -12.23 6.64 -32.25
CA ARG A 138 -12.48 8.09 -32.21
C ARG A 138 -12.27 8.60 -30.80
N LYS A 139 -12.84 7.92 -29.79
CA LYS A 139 -12.61 8.24 -28.38
C LYS A 139 -11.11 8.21 -28.04
N ARG A 140 -10.36 7.25 -28.57
CA ARG A 140 -8.91 7.18 -28.35
C ARG A 140 -8.17 8.40 -28.90
N VAL A 141 -8.54 8.88 -30.09
CA VAL A 141 -7.96 10.10 -30.67
C VAL A 141 -8.25 11.32 -29.79
N ASP A 142 -9.48 11.45 -29.31
CA ASP A 142 -9.89 12.55 -28.43
C ASP A 142 -9.10 12.52 -27.09
N GLU A 143 -9.03 11.36 -26.44
CA GLU A 143 -8.26 11.19 -25.19
C GLU A 143 -6.76 11.48 -25.39
N ILE A 144 -6.18 11.04 -26.51
CA ILE A 144 -4.79 11.36 -26.86
C ILE A 144 -4.60 12.88 -26.95
N ALA A 145 -5.50 13.60 -27.61
CA ALA A 145 -5.42 15.05 -27.75
C ALA A 145 -5.54 15.77 -26.39
N ASP A 146 -6.44 15.31 -25.51
CA ASP A 146 -6.61 15.84 -24.15
C ASP A 146 -5.36 15.64 -23.29
N TYR A 147 -4.73 14.46 -23.37
CA TYR A 147 -3.48 14.20 -22.66
C TYR A 147 -2.32 15.02 -23.20
N GLU A 148 -2.21 15.19 -24.53
CA GLU A 148 -1.18 16.05 -25.13
C GLU A 148 -1.33 17.52 -24.68
N ALA A 149 -2.56 18.04 -24.63
CA ALA A 149 -2.83 19.37 -24.11
C ALA A 149 -2.45 19.48 -22.64
N SER A 150 -2.88 18.53 -21.81
CA SER A 150 -2.54 18.48 -20.40
C SER A 150 -1.03 18.44 -20.16
N ILE A 151 -0.29 17.61 -20.90
CA ILE A 151 1.17 17.49 -20.81
C ILE A 151 1.86 18.83 -21.09
N ARG A 152 1.41 19.58 -22.11
CA ARG A 152 1.96 20.92 -22.39
C ARG A 152 1.73 21.87 -21.22
N ASP A 153 0.54 21.88 -20.65
CA ASP A 153 0.21 22.74 -19.51
C ASP A 153 1.02 22.37 -18.26
N TRP A 154 1.16 21.07 -17.98
CA TRP A 154 1.98 20.56 -16.89
C TRP A 154 3.46 20.93 -17.08
N GLN A 155 4.00 20.76 -18.29
CA GLN A 155 5.38 21.10 -18.59
C GLN A 155 5.66 22.59 -18.37
N ALA A 156 4.78 23.47 -18.86
CA ALA A 156 4.93 24.92 -18.67
C ALA A 156 4.94 25.31 -17.18
N ARG A 157 4.06 24.71 -16.37
CA ARG A 157 4.05 24.95 -14.92
C ARG A 157 5.29 24.40 -14.21
N VAL A 158 5.75 23.20 -14.58
CA VAL A 158 7.00 22.63 -14.05
C VAL A 158 8.17 23.56 -14.31
N ASP A 159 8.29 24.09 -15.52
CA ASP A 159 9.39 24.98 -15.89
C ASP A 159 9.36 26.29 -15.09
N GLN A 160 8.18 26.90 -14.94
CA GLN A 160 7.99 28.08 -14.10
C GLN A 160 8.34 27.81 -12.62
N LEU A 161 7.86 26.69 -12.07
CA LEU A 161 8.08 26.32 -10.67
C LEU A 161 9.56 26.00 -10.40
N ARG A 162 10.28 25.40 -11.35
CA ARG A 162 11.73 25.14 -11.24
C ARG A 162 12.52 26.43 -11.12
N GLU A 163 12.17 27.46 -11.88
CA GLU A 163 12.80 28.78 -11.76
C GLU A 163 12.58 29.38 -10.36
N GLN A 164 11.34 29.31 -9.85
CA GLN A 164 10.99 29.81 -8.53
C GLN A 164 11.65 29.03 -7.37
N VAL A 165 11.77 27.70 -7.52
CA VAL A 165 12.30 26.81 -6.49
C VAL A 165 13.83 26.77 -6.48
N GLY A 166 14.48 26.90 -7.64
CA GLY A 166 15.92 26.63 -7.80
C GLY A 166 16.21 25.16 -7.52
N ASP A 167 17.27 24.86 -6.76
CA ASP A 167 17.58 23.48 -6.35
C ASP A 167 16.54 22.96 -5.33
N PRO A 168 15.70 21.95 -5.69
CA PRO A 168 14.71 21.39 -4.78
C PRO A 168 15.33 20.78 -3.52
N GLU A 169 16.56 20.28 -3.60
CA GLU A 169 17.26 19.60 -2.48
C GLU A 169 17.73 20.57 -1.39
N THR A 170 17.67 21.88 -1.64
CA THR A 170 17.99 22.92 -0.66
C THR A 170 16.76 23.50 0.02
N VAL A 171 15.55 23.05 -0.34
CA VAL A 171 14.30 23.60 0.20
C VAL A 171 14.04 23.13 1.62
N ILE A 172 14.26 24.05 2.56
CA ILE A 172 14.02 23.87 3.99
C ILE A 172 12.52 23.92 4.29
N ASP A 173 12.00 22.97 5.08
CA ASP A 173 10.64 23.06 5.61
C ASP A 173 10.57 23.90 6.90
N LYS A 174 9.34 24.10 7.38
CA LYS A 174 9.05 24.79 8.65
C LYS A 174 9.76 24.19 9.89
N ASN A 175 10.27 22.96 9.80
CA ASN A 175 10.98 22.28 10.87
C ASN A 175 12.50 22.31 10.68
N GLY A 176 13.03 23.08 9.73
CA GLY A 176 14.47 23.18 9.46
C GLY A 176 15.05 21.95 8.74
N ARG A 177 14.22 21.08 8.16
CA ARG A 177 14.67 19.86 7.48
C ARG A 177 14.81 20.08 5.99
N LEU A 178 15.82 19.43 5.41
CA LEU A 178 16.01 19.32 3.96
C LEU A 178 15.24 18.10 3.41
N PRO A 179 14.96 18.05 2.10
CA PRO A 179 14.30 16.89 1.48
C PRO A 179 15.03 15.57 1.75
N SER A 180 16.36 15.55 1.65
CA SER A 180 17.18 14.38 1.98
C SER A 180 16.96 13.86 3.39
N HIS A 181 16.91 14.75 4.38
CA HIS A 181 16.63 14.39 5.77
C HIS A 181 15.21 13.85 5.94
N ARG A 182 14.22 14.48 5.30
CA ARG A 182 12.83 14.00 5.31
C ARG A 182 12.70 12.61 4.69
N ARG A 183 13.41 12.34 3.60
CA ARG A 183 13.47 11.01 2.96
C ARG A 183 14.06 9.94 3.87
N THR A 184 15.16 10.24 4.58
CA THR A 184 15.75 9.30 5.56
C THR A 184 14.76 8.95 6.68
N LEU A 185 14.07 9.96 7.22
CA LEU A 185 13.04 9.73 8.24
C LEU A 185 11.84 8.97 7.69
N GLY A 186 11.39 9.33 6.48
CA GLY A 186 10.32 8.65 5.77
C GLY A 186 10.65 7.18 5.50
N LEU A 187 11.90 6.85 5.15
CA LEU A 187 12.35 5.46 4.98
C LEU A 187 12.24 4.68 6.29
N ALA A 188 12.70 5.23 7.41
CA ALA A 188 12.62 4.56 8.71
C ALA A 188 11.16 4.32 9.14
N GLU A 189 10.29 5.31 8.94
CA GLU A 189 8.87 5.21 9.23
C GLU A 189 8.18 4.18 8.33
N PHE A 190 8.43 4.23 7.02
CA PHE A 190 7.91 3.29 6.05
C PHE A 190 8.33 1.85 6.35
N THR A 191 9.62 1.64 6.64
CA THR A 191 10.16 0.33 6.99
C THR A 191 9.45 -0.25 8.21
N SER A 192 9.31 0.57 9.25
CA SER A 192 8.62 0.18 10.49
C SER A 192 7.14 -0.16 10.24
N TRP A 193 6.45 0.69 9.48
CA TRP A 193 5.05 0.45 9.07
C TRP A 193 4.91 -0.85 8.28
N ARG A 194 5.74 -1.05 7.25
CA ARG A 194 5.71 -2.23 6.38
C ARG A 194 5.94 -3.51 7.17
N ILE A 195 6.95 -3.54 8.05
CA ILE A 195 7.25 -4.70 8.88
C ILE A 195 6.04 -5.06 9.75
N ARG A 196 5.43 -4.07 10.40
CA ARG A 196 4.23 -4.27 11.22
C ARG A 196 3.06 -4.82 10.38
N GLU A 197 2.82 -4.22 9.22
CA GLU A 197 1.73 -4.60 8.33
C GLU A 197 1.89 -6.03 7.81
N VAL A 198 3.09 -6.41 7.36
CA VAL A 198 3.37 -7.79 6.90
C VAL A 198 3.17 -8.80 8.03
N ARG A 199 3.67 -8.50 9.25
CA ARG A 199 3.45 -9.37 10.41
C ARG A 199 1.96 -9.56 10.71
N GLN A 200 1.20 -8.47 10.70
CA GLN A 200 -0.25 -8.52 10.90
C GLN A 200 -0.93 -9.36 9.81
N LEU A 201 -0.58 -9.17 8.54
CA LEU A 201 -1.14 -9.94 7.43
C LEU A 201 -0.78 -11.43 7.52
N ARG A 202 0.44 -11.78 7.97
CA ARG A 202 0.84 -13.18 8.22
C ARG A 202 -0.01 -13.82 9.31
N ALA A 203 -0.21 -13.13 10.43
CA ALA A 203 -1.07 -13.61 11.51
C ALA A 203 -2.53 -13.78 11.06
N LEU A 204 -3.08 -12.79 10.37
CA LEU A 204 -4.46 -12.82 9.86
C LEU A 204 -4.67 -13.92 8.81
N THR A 205 -3.72 -14.12 7.90
CA THR A 205 -3.84 -15.17 6.88
C THR A 205 -3.75 -16.57 7.51
N ALA A 206 -2.90 -16.77 8.52
CA ALA A 206 -2.88 -18.03 9.28
C ALA A 206 -4.21 -18.28 10.01
N GLN A 207 -4.77 -17.24 10.67
CA GLN A 207 -6.06 -17.32 11.34
C GLN A 207 -7.20 -17.65 10.35
N LEU A 208 -7.28 -16.94 9.22
CA LEU A 208 -8.31 -17.15 8.20
C LEU A 208 -8.27 -18.56 7.61
N ARG A 209 -7.07 -19.13 7.40
CA ARG A 209 -6.91 -20.52 6.96
C ARG A 209 -7.46 -21.48 8.01
N SER A 210 -7.09 -21.30 9.28
CA SER A 210 -7.60 -22.13 10.37
C SER A 210 -9.13 -22.04 10.51
N THR A 211 -9.71 -20.84 10.41
CA THR A 211 -11.17 -20.66 10.43
C THR A 211 -11.85 -21.29 9.22
N LEU A 212 -11.25 -21.14 8.03
CA LEU A 212 -11.77 -21.74 6.80
C LEU A 212 -11.78 -23.28 6.90
N ASP A 213 -10.81 -23.90 7.54
CA ASP A 213 -10.76 -25.35 7.72
C ASP A 213 -11.85 -25.84 8.70
N ALA A 214 -12.18 -25.04 9.71
CA ALA A 214 -13.19 -25.37 10.72
C ALA A 214 -14.64 -25.06 10.29
N GLU A 215 -14.85 -24.17 9.31
CA GLU A 215 -16.18 -23.66 8.94
C GLU A 215 -16.95 -24.63 8.01
N PRO A 216 -18.11 -25.20 8.43
CA PRO A 216 -18.91 -26.08 7.59
C PRO A 216 -19.77 -25.35 6.54
N GLY A 217 -20.12 -24.07 6.75
CA GLY A 217 -21.06 -23.33 5.92
C GLY A 217 -20.51 -22.91 4.54
N HIS A 218 -21.23 -23.21 3.45
CA HIS A 218 -20.74 -22.88 2.09
C HIS A 218 -20.62 -21.36 1.84
N ALA A 219 -21.57 -20.57 2.34
CA ALA A 219 -21.57 -19.12 2.13
C ALA A 219 -20.45 -18.43 2.92
N GLU A 220 -20.29 -18.82 4.18
CA GLU A 220 -19.25 -18.35 5.11
C GLU A 220 -17.86 -18.70 4.58
N ARG A 221 -17.68 -19.94 4.07
CA ARG A 221 -16.44 -20.35 3.39
C ARG A 221 -16.12 -19.51 2.16
N SER A 222 -17.12 -19.14 1.36
CA SER A 222 -16.90 -18.26 0.19
C SER A 222 -16.38 -16.90 0.62
N GLN A 223 -17.01 -16.30 1.65
CA GLN A 223 -16.58 -15.02 2.20
C GLN A 223 -15.15 -15.09 2.78
N LEU A 224 -14.84 -16.13 3.55
CA LEU A 224 -13.52 -16.37 4.13
C LEU A 224 -12.44 -16.53 3.04
N ARG A 225 -12.73 -17.24 1.94
CA ARG A 225 -11.82 -17.35 0.79
C ARG A 225 -11.57 -16.01 0.13
N GLY A 226 -12.60 -15.19 -0.05
CA GLY A 226 -12.45 -13.84 -0.59
C GLY A 226 -11.56 -12.95 0.29
N GLN A 227 -11.75 -13.02 1.62
CA GLN A 227 -10.89 -12.32 2.57
C GLN A 227 -9.44 -12.84 2.53
N LEU A 228 -9.26 -14.16 2.56
CA LEU A 228 -7.94 -14.79 2.51
C LEU A 228 -7.18 -14.36 1.25
N ALA A 229 -7.80 -14.48 0.07
CA ALA A 229 -7.19 -14.07 -1.19
C ALA A 229 -6.79 -12.58 -1.19
N SER A 230 -7.67 -11.71 -0.67
CA SER A 230 -7.38 -10.28 -0.56
C SER A 230 -6.19 -9.99 0.38
N LYS A 231 -6.13 -10.65 1.54
CA LYS A 231 -5.03 -10.46 2.51
C LYS A 231 -3.72 -11.07 2.04
N GLU A 232 -3.75 -12.22 1.36
CA GLU A 232 -2.57 -12.83 0.75
C GLU A 232 -2.00 -11.95 -0.36
N LEU A 233 -2.86 -11.41 -1.23
CA LEU A 233 -2.42 -10.46 -2.26
C LEU A 233 -1.76 -9.22 -1.65
N ALA A 234 -2.37 -8.62 -0.62
CA ALA A 234 -1.80 -7.47 0.07
C ALA A 234 -0.44 -7.80 0.70
N ARG A 235 -0.30 -9.00 1.31
CA ARG A 235 0.96 -9.46 1.90
C ARG A 235 2.03 -9.61 0.81
N GLN A 236 1.72 -10.32 -0.27
CA GLN A 236 2.63 -10.55 -1.39
C GLN A 236 3.11 -9.22 -2.00
N GLN A 237 2.21 -8.25 -2.17
CA GLN A 237 2.56 -6.93 -2.67
C GLN A 237 3.55 -6.19 -1.76
N LEU A 238 3.40 -6.27 -0.44
CA LEU A 238 4.33 -5.65 0.51
C LEU A 238 5.66 -6.41 0.60
N GLU A 239 5.62 -7.74 0.58
CA GLU A 239 6.82 -8.60 0.58
C GLU A 239 7.65 -8.39 -0.69
N ALA A 240 7.01 -8.16 -1.85
CA ALA A 240 7.65 -7.91 -3.14
C ALA A 240 8.33 -6.53 -3.28
N ILE A 241 8.14 -5.61 -2.32
CA ILE A 241 8.81 -4.30 -2.37
C ILE A 241 10.31 -4.53 -2.13
N PRO A 242 11.19 -4.14 -3.08
CA PRO A 242 12.63 -4.27 -2.89
C PRO A 242 13.11 -3.39 -1.73
N LYS A 243 14.31 -3.68 -1.21
CA LYS A 243 14.95 -2.82 -0.21
C LYS A 243 15.10 -1.42 -0.79
N LEU A 244 14.52 -0.44 -0.08
CA LEU A 244 14.55 0.96 -0.49
C LEU A 244 15.69 1.70 0.19
N ASP A 245 16.23 2.70 -0.52
CA ASP A 245 17.11 3.70 0.04
C ASP A 245 16.35 5.02 0.27
N ALA A 246 17.02 6.02 0.87
CA ALA A 246 16.39 7.31 1.13
C ALA A 246 15.99 8.02 -0.18
N PRO A 247 16.82 8.11 -1.24
CA PRO A 247 16.42 8.70 -2.52
C PRO A 247 15.14 8.13 -3.13
N ALA A 248 14.85 6.84 -2.94
CA ALA A 248 13.61 6.22 -3.41
C ALA A 248 12.34 6.65 -2.65
N MET A 249 12.46 7.43 -1.58
CA MET A 249 11.33 7.92 -0.78
C MET A 249 10.83 9.28 -1.26
N CYS A 250 9.54 9.53 -1.06
CA CYS A 250 9.00 10.88 -1.16
C CYS A 250 9.60 11.79 -0.08
N SER A 251 9.95 13.02 -0.45
CA SER A 251 10.49 13.98 0.51
C SER A 251 9.44 14.58 1.44
N GLN A 252 8.15 14.29 1.24
CA GLN A 252 7.05 14.92 1.98
C GLN A 252 6.17 13.94 2.76
N CYS A 253 6.34 12.64 2.56
CA CYS A 253 5.61 11.62 3.30
C CYS A 253 6.41 10.32 3.40
N PRO A 254 6.08 9.41 4.32
CA PRO A 254 6.79 8.14 4.51
C PRO A 254 6.35 7.08 3.48
N LYS A 255 6.28 7.44 2.20
CA LYS A 255 5.93 6.52 1.12
C LYS A 255 7.00 6.54 0.03
N PRO A 256 7.20 5.42 -0.69
CA PRO A 256 8.08 5.38 -1.85
C PRO A 256 7.62 6.41 -2.88
N LEU A 257 8.58 7.06 -3.55
CA LEU A 257 8.27 8.05 -4.59
C LEU A 257 7.46 7.43 -5.73
N SER A 258 7.76 6.18 -6.09
CA SER A 258 7.05 5.42 -7.13
C SER A 258 5.58 5.14 -6.82
N TRP A 259 5.16 5.29 -5.56
CA TRP A 259 3.74 5.14 -5.20
C TRP A 259 2.91 6.37 -5.55
N HIS A 260 3.56 7.45 -5.97
CA HIS A 260 2.92 8.70 -6.35
C HIS A 260 2.80 8.89 -7.87
N ASP A 261 3.28 7.94 -8.68
CA ASP A 261 3.26 8.06 -10.15
C ASP A 261 1.87 7.84 -10.76
N ASN A 262 0.87 7.42 -9.97
CA ASN A 262 -0.51 7.31 -10.42
C ASN A 262 -1.44 8.14 -9.51
N PRO A 263 -1.86 9.34 -9.95
CA PRO A 263 -2.75 10.20 -9.18
C PRO A 263 -4.18 9.62 -9.07
N TYR A 264 -4.54 8.67 -9.94
CA TYR A 264 -5.87 8.04 -10.00
C TYR A 264 -5.96 6.73 -9.21
N GLN A 265 -4.84 6.20 -8.70
CA GLN A 265 -4.88 5.08 -7.77
C GLN A 265 -5.38 5.56 -6.40
N LEU A 266 -6.69 5.47 -6.18
CA LEU A 266 -7.33 5.64 -4.88
C LEU A 266 -7.23 4.39 -3.99
N ILE A 267 -6.61 3.31 -4.50
CA ILE A 267 -6.40 2.08 -3.75
C ILE A 267 -5.20 2.27 -2.83
N LEU A 268 -5.49 2.53 -1.55
CA LEU A 268 -4.50 2.54 -0.49
C LEU A 268 -3.71 1.20 -0.51
N PRO A 269 -2.39 1.25 -0.33
CA PRO A 269 -1.61 2.38 0.18
C PRO A 269 -1.01 3.30 -0.89
N LYS A 270 -1.25 3.06 -2.19
CA LYS A 270 -0.74 3.88 -3.30
C LYS A 270 -1.58 5.13 -3.52
N GLY A 271 -1.04 6.11 -4.23
CA GLY A 271 -1.73 7.34 -4.59
C GLY A 271 -0.90 8.60 -4.30
N PRO A 272 -1.42 9.77 -4.69
CA PRO A 272 -0.69 11.03 -4.61
C PRO A 272 -0.38 11.43 -3.15
N CYS A 273 0.63 12.26 -2.98
CA CYS A 273 1.09 12.65 -1.66
C CYS A 273 0.05 13.52 -0.95
N HIS A 274 -0.30 13.21 0.29
CA HIS A 274 -1.32 13.95 1.04
C HIS A 274 -0.91 15.38 1.43
N THR A 275 0.36 15.72 1.25
CA THR A 275 0.90 17.07 1.48
C THR A 275 0.96 17.91 0.21
N TRP A 276 0.66 17.34 -0.96
CA TRP A 276 0.60 18.10 -2.20
C TRP A 276 -0.61 19.04 -2.21
N PRO A 277 -0.45 20.31 -2.59
CA PRO A 277 -1.45 21.34 -2.32
C PRO A 277 -2.81 21.05 -2.95
N ARG A 278 -2.87 20.75 -4.26
CA ARG A 278 -4.17 20.55 -4.94
C ARG A 278 -4.80 19.22 -4.55
N TYR A 279 -4.02 18.15 -4.40
CA TYR A 279 -4.57 16.90 -3.91
C TYR A 279 -5.12 17.01 -2.48
N ALA A 280 -4.40 17.71 -1.59
CA ALA A 280 -4.88 17.98 -0.24
C ALA A 280 -6.19 18.79 -0.25
N GLN A 281 -6.27 19.82 -1.09
CA GLN A 281 -7.47 20.64 -1.28
C GLN A 281 -8.64 19.81 -1.82
N GLY A 282 -8.44 19.03 -2.88
CA GLY A 282 -9.46 18.16 -3.47
C GLY A 282 -9.97 17.12 -2.47
N ARG A 283 -9.08 16.55 -1.65
CA ARG A 283 -9.48 15.65 -0.55
C ARG A 283 -10.31 16.34 0.52
N GLN A 284 -10.00 17.60 0.85
CA GLN A 284 -10.79 18.37 1.80
C GLN A 284 -12.19 18.63 1.24
N GLN A 285 -12.30 19.10 0.00
CA GLN A 285 -13.59 19.32 -0.67
C GLN A 285 -14.43 18.04 -0.75
N ALA A 286 -13.81 16.91 -1.11
CA ALA A 286 -14.50 15.62 -1.15
C ALA A 286 -15.02 15.19 0.23
N ARG A 287 -14.26 15.45 1.30
CA ARG A 287 -14.70 15.20 2.69
C ARG A 287 -15.86 16.09 3.08
N GLU A 288 -15.78 17.38 2.77
CA GLU A 288 -16.86 18.35 3.04
C GLU A 288 -18.15 17.93 2.33
N LEU A 289 -18.08 17.61 1.04
CA LEU A 289 -19.21 17.10 0.27
C LEU A 289 -19.77 15.80 0.87
N PHE A 290 -18.92 14.86 1.28
CA PHE A 290 -19.37 13.62 1.93
C PHE A 290 -20.09 13.92 3.25
N PHE A 291 -19.54 14.81 4.08
CA PHE A 291 -20.20 15.20 5.32
C PHE A 291 -21.55 15.89 5.07
N GLU A 292 -21.66 16.75 4.06
CA GLU A 292 -22.92 17.35 3.65
C GLU A 292 -23.94 16.30 3.20
N LEU A 293 -23.52 15.31 2.42
CA LEU A 293 -24.38 14.19 2.01
C LEU A 293 -24.85 13.36 3.20
N THR A 294 -24.01 13.15 4.22
CA THR A 294 -24.42 12.43 5.45
C THR A 294 -25.34 13.23 6.36
N LYS A 295 -25.33 14.57 6.26
CA LYS A 295 -26.22 15.46 7.01
C LYS A 295 -27.60 15.61 6.37
N LYS A 296 -27.74 15.33 5.07
CA LYS A 296 -29.06 15.28 4.44
C LYS A 296 -29.86 14.18 5.14
N PRO A 297 -31.03 14.49 5.72
CA PRO A 297 -31.91 13.45 6.25
C PRO A 297 -32.12 12.45 5.14
N ALA A 298 -31.83 11.17 5.41
CA ALA A 298 -32.25 10.13 4.49
C ALA A 298 -33.76 10.30 4.35
N GLU A 299 -34.23 10.70 3.17
CA GLU A 299 -35.66 10.62 2.88
C GLU A 299 -36.06 9.18 3.23
N PRO A 300 -37.10 9.00 4.07
CA PRO A 300 -37.54 7.68 4.43
C PRO A 300 -37.74 6.93 3.11
N PRO A 301 -37.07 5.77 2.92
CA PRO A 301 -37.14 5.07 1.66
C PRO A 301 -38.63 4.90 1.35
N ALA A 302 -39.05 5.39 0.18
CA ALA A 302 -40.43 5.26 -0.25
C ALA A 302 -40.86 3.82 0.05
N PRO A 303 -41.98 3.61 0.76
CA PRO A 303 -42.36 2.28 1.23
C PRO A 303 -42.33 1.36 0.03
N ARG A 304 -41.46 0.33 0.07
CA ARG A 304 -41.36 -0.63 -1.03
C ARG A 304 -42.77 -1.11 -1.32
N PRO A 305 -43.24 -1.03 -2.58
CA PRO A 305 -44.58 -1.48 -2.90
C PRO A 305 -44.72 -2.91 -2.37
N LYS A 306 -45.78 -3.15 -1.59
CA LYS A 306 -46.09 -4.49 -1.08
C LYS A 306 -47.04 -5.14 -2.06
N PRO A 307 -46.91 -6.46 -2.31
CA PRO A 307 -47.90 -7.17 -3.07
C PRO A 307 -49.27 -7.05 -2.39
N LEU A 308 -50.31 -6.85 -3.18
CA LEU A 308 -51.72 -6.82 -2.73
C LEU A 308 -52.11 -8.17 -2.14
N ALA A 309 -51.59 -9.26 -2.71
CA ALA A 309 -51.77 -10.61 -2.22
C ALA A 309 -50.55 -11.48 -2.53
N VAL A 310 -50.27 -12.46 -1.66
CA VAL A 310 -49.21 -13.45 -1.85
C VAL A 310 -49.82 -14.84 -1.69
N ILE A 311 -49.71 -15.66 -2.72
CA ILE A 311 -50.11 -17.07 -2.69
C ILE A 311 -48.87 -17.91 -2.35
N SER A 312 -48.97 -18.71 -1.29
CA SER A 312 -47.90 -19.58 -0.80
C SER A 312 -47.47 -20.60 -1.87
N SER A 313 -46.17 -20.85 -1.94
CA SER A 313 -45.63 -21.97 -2.70
C SER A 313 -46.06 -23.30 -2.07
N GLY A 314 -46.49 -24.27 -2.87
CA GLY A 314 -46.86 -25.63 -2.42
C GLY A 314 -48.31 -26.04 -2.68
N LEU A 315 -49.15 -25.13 -3.19
CA LEU A 315 -50.50 -25.47 -3.64
C LEU A 315 -50.47 -26.14 -5.03
N PRO A 316 -51.34 -27.13 -5.30
CA PRO A 316 -51.57 -27.65 -6.65
C PRO A 316 -51.93 -26.54 -7.63
N LEU A 317 -51.49 -26.65 -8.89
CA LEU A 317 -51.70 -25.62 -9.91
C LEU A 317 -53.17 -25.20 -10.07
N SER A 318 -54.10 -26.15 -9.95
CA SER A 318 -55.55 -25.87 -10.00
C SER A 318 -56.02 -24.93 -8.88
N GLN A 319 -55.48 -25.07 -7.66
CA GLN A 319 -55.80 -24.21 -6.52
C GLN A 319 -55.13 -22.83 -6.65
N VAL A 320 -53.91 -22.79 -7.22
CA VAL A 320 -53.24 -21.52 -7.54
C VAL A 320 -54.04 -20.73 -8.57
N MET A 321 -54.53 -21.39 -9.64
CA MET A 321 -55.34 -20.74 -10.67
C MET A 321 -56.69 -20.25 -10.13
N ALA A 322 -57.34 -21.02 -9.25
CA ALA A 322 -58.58 -20.61 -8.60
C ALA A 322 -58.39 -19.36 -7.72
N HIS A 323 -57.36 -19.35 -6.87
CA HIS A 323 -57.05 -18.18 -6.04
C HIS A 323 -56.58 -16.97 -6.87
N LEU A 324 -55.83 -17.18 -7.96
CA LEU A 324 -55.48 -16.08 -8.87
C LEU A 324 -56.73 -15.49 -9.54
N ALA A 325 -57.70 -16.32 -9.96
CA ALA A 325 -58.94 -15.84 -10.55
C ALA A 325 -59.80 -15.05 -9.55
N GLU A 326 -59.90 -15.51 -8.31
CA GLU A 326 -60.58 -14.78 -7.22
C GLU A 326 -59.90 -13.44 -6.93
N LEU A 327 -58.57 -13.43 -6.85
CA LEU A 327 -57.79 -12.22 -6.57
C LEU A 327 -57.81 -11.23 -7.76
N GLN A 328 -57.83 -11.72 -9.00
CA GLN A 328 -58.00 -10.88 -10.19
C GLN A 328 -59.42 -10.31 -10.30
N ALA A 329 -60.45 -11.02 -9.84
CA ALA A 329 -61.80 -10.46 -9.77
C ALA A 329 -61.91 -9.31 -8.75
N GLN A 330 -61.14 -9.39 -7.66
CA GLN A 330 -61.08 -8.34 -6.63
C GLN A 330 -60.16 -7.17 -7.04
N HIS A 331 -59.14 -7.44 -7.84
CA HIS A 331 -58.15 -6.46 -8.31
C HIS A 331 -57.92 -6.61 -9.83
N PRO A 332 -58.86 -6.12 -10.67
CA PRO A 332 -58.84 -6.36 -12.12
C PRO A 332 -57.61 -5.79 -12.84
N ASP A 333 -57.02 -4.73 -12.29
CA ASP A 333 -55.87 -4.05 -12.89
C ASP A 333 -54.51 -4.54 -12.32
N ALA A 334 -54.51 -5.56 -11.45
CA ALA A 334 -53.29 -6.04 -10.81
C ALA A 334 -52.46 -6.99 -11.71
N ILE A 335 -51.15 -6.85 -11.64
CA ILE A 335 -50.18 -7.64 -12.40
C ILE A 335 -49.71 -8.82 -11.55
N VAL A 336 -49.81 -10.03 -12.10
CA VAL A 336 -49.31 -11.25 -11.45
C VAL A 336 -47.81 -11.38 -11.71
N ARG A 337 -47.03 -11.61 -10.65
CA ARG A 337 -45.57 -11.81 -10.71
C ARG A 337 -45.17 -13.04 -9.92
N ARG A 338 -44.00 -13.59 -10.24
CA ARG A 338 -43.37 -14.68 -9.49
C ARG A 338 -42.36 -14.08 -8.51
N GLY A 339 -42.65 -14.22 -7.22
CA GLY A 339 -41.84 -13.73 -6.12
C GLY A 339 -40.75 -14.69 -5.67
N TYR A 340 -40.06 -14.31 -4.59
CA TYR A 340 -39.02 -15.13 -3.97
C TYR A 340 -39.61 -16.47 -3.46
N ALA A 341 -38.83 -17.55 -3.61
CA ALA A 341 -39.25 -18.92 -3.27
C ALA A 341 -40.49 -19.44 -4.04
N ASN A 342 -40.66 -19.04 -5.31
CA ASN A 342 -41.74 -19.51 -6.18
C ASN A 342 -43.15 -19.18 -5.69
N LYS A 343 -43.31 -18.09 -4.94
CA LYS A 343 -44.62 -17.56 -4.55
C LYS A 343 -45.23 -16.80 -5.73
N TRP A 344 -46.55 -16.80 -5.82
CA TRP A 344 -47.27 -15.95 -6.77
C TRP A 344 -47.71 -14.69 -6.05
N GLU A 345 -47.36 -13.53 -6.58
CA GLU A 345 -47.59 -12.23 -5.97
C GLU A 345 -48.43 -11.36 -6.90
N LEU A 346 -49.46 -10.71 -6.36
CA LEU A 346 -50.29 -9.75 -7.08
C LEU A 346 -49.79 -8.34 -6.78
N TRP A 347 -49.51 -7.55 -7.82
CA TRP A 347 -48.93 -6.20 -7.70
C TRP A 347 -49.87 -5.15 -8.29
N PRO A 348 -49.94 -3.93 -7.72
CA PRO A 348 -50.69 -2.84 -8.35
C PRO A 348 -50.06 -2.46 -9.70
N PRO A 349 -50.85 -1.94 -10.66
CA PRO A 349 -50.39 -1.65 -12.03
C PRO A 349 -49.22 -0.67 -12.07
N ASP A 350 -49.18 0.28 -11.13
CA ASP A 350 -48.15 1.34 -11.05
C ASP A 350 -46.86 0.91 -10.33
N ALA A 351 -46.78 -0.33 -9.83
CA ALA A 351 -45.56 -0.86 -9.23
C ALA A 351 -44.56 -1.26 -10.33
N THR A 352 -44.03 -0.31 -11.09
CA THR A 352 -42.85 -0.54 -11.91
C THR A 352 -41.66 -0.97 -11.04
N PRO A 353 -40.82 -1.92 -11.50
CA PRO A 353 -39.68 -2.43 -10.74
C PRO A 353 -38.66 -1.35 -10.37
#